data_AF-A0A0C2C1A4-F1
#
_entry.id   AF-A0A0C2C1A4-F1
#
_cell.length_a   1.000
_cell.length_b   1.000
_cell.length_c   1.000
_cell.angle_alpha   90.00
_cell.angle_beta   90.00
_cell.angle_gamma   90.00
#
_symmetry.space_group_name_H-M   'P 1'
#
loop_
_entity.id
_entity.type
_entity.pdbx_description
1 polymer ?
#
loop_
_entity_poly.entity_id
_entity_poly.type
_entity_poly.pdbx_seq_one_letter_code
_entity_poly.pdbx_strand_id
1 'polypeptide(L)'
;MPSFLEVVSASPFSYEDAKSYTRSFEKTAFIISMVYVVVIFSTKAIMSNFKPFQLTAALNFWNAWLAIFSTIGSFITVSLWSQQCRAALTSASYTHIGDYFSGISGWFTFLFVMSKVLELGDTILIVLRKKPLLFLHW
;
A
#
# COMPACT_ATOMS: atom_id res chain seq x y z
N MET A 1 -5.60 -19.91 -9.07
CA MET A 1 -5.43 -18.68 -8.27
C MET A 1 -5.93 -17.55 -9.12
N PRO A 2 -6.84 -16.69 -8.60
CA PRO A 2 -7.34 -15.57 -9.38
C PRO A 2 -6.19 -14.61 -9.70
N SER A 3 -6.18 -14.07 -10.92
CA SER A 3 -5.18 -13.08 -11.32
C SER A 3 -5.43 -11.75 -10.60
N PHE A 4 -4.41 -10.89 -10.46
CA PHE A 4 -4.58 -9.55 -9.88
C PHE A 4 -5.72 -8.77 -10.58
N LEU A 5 -5.75 -8.79 -11.91
CA LEU A 5 -6.78 -8.11 -12.69
C LEU A 5 -8.16 -8.72 -12.49
N GLU A 6 -8.23 -10.02 -12.22
CA GLU A 6 -9.49 -10.73 -11.96
C GLU A 6 -10.09 -10.30 -10.62
N VAL A 7 -9.27 -10.20 -9.58
CA VAL A 7 -9.70 -9.69 -8.26
C VAL A 7 -10.12 -8.22 -8.32
N VAL A 8 -9.39 -7.39 -9.08
CA VAL A 8 -9.66 -5.95 -9.17
C VAL A 8 -10.88 -5.64 -10.03
N SER A 9 -11.15 -6.44 -11.07
CA SER A 9 -12.28 -6.24 -11.99
C SER A 9 -13.56 -6.98 -11.60
N ALA A 10 -13.51 -7.84 -10.57
CA ALA A 10 -14.68 -8.54 -10.06
C ALA A 10 -15.73 -7.57 -9.52
N SER A 11 -16.97 -7.67 -10.04
CA SER A 11 -18.15 -6.94 -9.57
C SER A 11 -19.30 -7.93 -9.37
N PRO A 12 -19.76 -8.20 -8.12
CA PRO A 12 -19.33 -7.57 -6.86
C PRO A 12 -17.95 -8.03 -6.38
N PHE A 13 -17.26 -7.17 -5.62
CA PHE A 13 -15.97 -7.50 -5.01
C PHE A 13 -16.11 -8.69 -4.04
N SER A 14 -15.28 -9.72 -4.26
CA SER A 14 -15.24 -10.95 -3.45
C SER A 14 -14.04 -10.91 -2.49
N TYR A 15 -14.34 -10.89 -1.19
CA TYR A 15 -13.31 -10.91 -0.15
C TYR A 15 -12.48 -12.20 -0.15
N GLU A 16 -13.10 -13.34 -0.44
CA GLU A 16 -12.40 -14.64 -0.46
C GLU A 16 -11.37 -14.72 -1.59
N ASP A 17 -11.68 -14.16 -2.77
CA ASP A 17 -10.76 -14.11 -3.89
C ASP A 17 -9.57 -13.17 -3.61
N ALA A 18 -9.85 -12.01 -3.00
CA ALA A 18 -8.83 -11.08 -2.55
C ALA A 18 -7.90 -11.71 -1.50
N LYS A 19 -8.46 -12.41 -0.51
CA LYS A 19 -7.72 -13.11 0.54
C LYS A 19 -6.85 -14.24 -0.03
N SER A 20 -7.40 -15.04 -0.95
CA SER A 20 -6.64 -16.08 -1.64
C SER A 20 -5.48 -15.50 -2.45
N TYR A 21 -5.70 -14.38 -3.15
CA TYR A 21 -4.63 -13.70 -3.88
C TYR A 21 -3.55 -13.18 -2.94
N THR A 22 -3.90 -12.45 -1.88
CA THR A 22 -2.92 -11.91 -0.92
C THR A 22 -2.06 -13.01 -0.30
N ARG A 23 -2.66 -14.17 0.03
CA ARG A 23 -1.93 -15.32 0.58
C ARG A 23 -0.94 -15.93 -0.42
N SER A 24 -1.29 -15.95 -1.70
CA SER A 24 -0.35 -16.36 -2.75
C SER A 24 0.77 -15.36 -2.97
N PHE A 25 0.45 -14.07 -2.82
CA PHE A 25 1.36 -12.97 -3.02
C PHE A 25 2.39 -12.83 -1.89
N GLU A 26 2.12 -13.37 -0.70
CA GLU A 26 3.02 -13.34 0.47
C GLU A 26 4.45 -13.80 0.15
N LYS A 27 4.60 -14.93 -0.55
CA LYS A 27 5.92 -15.45 -0.95
C LYS A 27 6.63 -14.49 -1.92
N THR A 28 5.87 -13.94 -2.86
CA THR A 28 6.39 -12.96 -3.83
C THR A 28 6.80 -11.67 -3.12
N ALA A 29 5.99 -11.18 -2.18
CA ALA A 29 6.29 -10.01 -1.36
C ALA A 29 7.59 -10.21 -0.57
N PHE A 30 7.78 -11.37 0.05
CA PHE A 30 9.01 -11.71 0.76
C PHE A 30 10.24 -11.67 -0.16
N ILE A 31 10.14 -12.25 -1.36
CA ILE A 31 11.23 -12.20 -2.36
C ILE A 31 11.50 -10.76 -2.79
N ILE A 32 10.45 -9.96 -3.03
CA ILE A 32 10.58 -8.53 -3.37
C ILE A 32 11.31 -7.78 -2.26
N SER A 33 10.97 -8.00 -0.99
CA SER A 33 11.66 -7.38 0.15
C SER A 33 13.15 -7.75 0.22
N MET A 34 13.48 -9.03 0.01
CA MET A 34 14.88 -9.48 -0.03
C MET A 34 15.67 -8.85 -1.19
N VAL A 35 15.08 -8.83 -2.38
CA VAL A 35 15.68 -8.18 -3.56
C VAL A 35 15.84 -6.67 -3.33
N TYR A 36 14.83 -6.03 -2.74
CA TYR A 36 14.85 -4.62 -2.41
C TYR A 36 16.04 -4.26 -1.50
N VAL A 37 16.32 -5.06 -0.46
CA VAL A 37 17.51 -4.85 0.40
C VAL A 37 18.79 -4.86 -0.43
N VAL A 38 18.96 -5.87 -1.30
CA VAL A 38 20.14 -6.00 -2.17
C VAL A 38 20.25 -4.81 -3.12
N VAL A 39 19.14 -4.37 -3.73
CA VAL A 39 19.08 -3.22 -4.63
C VAL A 39 19.48 -1.94 -3.92
N ILE A 40 19.02 -1.71 -2.68
CA ILE A 40 19.36 -0.51 -1.91
C ILE A 40 20.87 -0.46 -1.61
N PHE A 41 21.47 -1.56 -1.14
CA PHE A 41 22.92 -1.61 -0.89
C PHE A 41 23.74 -1.45 -2.18
N SER A 42 23.32 -2.11 -3.26
CA SER A 42 23.99 -2.00 -4.58
C SER A 42 23.92 -0.56 -5.11
N THR A 43 22.74 0.06 -5.06
CA THR A 43 22.54 1.45 -5.51
C THR A 43 23.35 2.42 -4.67
N LYS A 44 23.41 2.23 -3.35
CA LYS A 44 24.25 3.04 -2.45
C LYS A 44 25.74 2.92 -2.80
N ALA A 45 26.23 1.71 -3.10
CA ALA A 45 27.62 1.48 -3.49
C ALA A 45 27.96 2.16 -4.83
N ILE A 46 27.09 2.01 -5.83
CA ILE A 46 27.24 2.67 -7.13
C ILE A 46 27.24 4.19 -6.94
N MET A 47 26.24 4.71 -6.23
CA MET A 47 26.09 6.13 -5.95
C MET A 47 27.30 6.74 -5.27
N SER A 48 28.09 5.99 -4.50
CA SER A 48 29.33 6.50 -3.89
C SER A 48 30.24 7.21 -4.91
N ASN A 49 30.30 6.70 -6.15
CA ASN A 49 31.14 7.23 -7.23
C ASN A 49 30.45 8.31 -8.10
N PHE A 50 29.13 8.52 -7.98
CA PHE A 50 28.37 9.46 -8.81
C PHE A 50 27.92 10.72 -8.04
N LYS A 51 27.62 11.79 -8.76
CA LYS A 51 26.98 12.99 -8.17
C LYS A 51 25.50 12.70 -7.84
N PRO A 52 24.92 13.32 -6.80
CA PRO A 52 23.52 13.11 -6.45
C PRO A 52 22.59 13.57 -7.57
N PHE A 53 21.60 12.74 -7.93
CA PHE A 53 20.60 13.13 -8.91
C PHE A 53 19.60 14.11 -8.33
N GLN A 54 19.17 15.11 -9.11
CA GLN A 54 18.11 16.04 -8.71
C GLN A 54 16.73 15.50 -9.12
N LEU A 55 16.29 14.41 -8.47
CA LEU A 55 15.00 13.76 -8.73
C LEU A 55 13.84 14.35 -7.91
N THR A 56 13.92 15.64 -7.56
CA THR A 56 12.93 16.28 -6.67
C THR A 56 11.53 16.30 -7.28
N ALA A 57 11.41 16.54 -8.60
CA ALA A 57 10.12 16.52 -9.29
C ALA A 57 9.48 15.13 -9.30
N ALA A 58 10.27 14.08 -9.58
CA ALA A 58 9.80 12.70 -9.57
C ALA A 58 9.37 12.26 -8.17
N LEU A 59 10.13 12.62 -7.12
CA LEU A 59 9.75 12.32 -5.74
C LEU A 59 8.47 13.05 -5.33
N ASN A 60 8.34 14.33 -5.67
CA ASN A 60 7.14 15.10 -5.35
C ASN A 60 5.91 14.51 -6.05
N PHE A 61 6.05 14.12 -7.32
CA PHE A 61 5.00 13.44 -8.07
C PHE A 61 4.60 12.10 -7.42
N TRP A 62 5.59 11.30 -7.04
CA TRP A 62 5.38 10.02 -6.36
C TRP A 62 4.61 10.18 -5.05
N ASN A 63 5.08 11.10 -4.19
CA ASN A 63 4.43 11.40 -2.91
C ASN A 63 3.03 11.99 -3.10
N ALA A 64 2.83 12.86 -4.09
CA ALA A 64 1.52 13.43 -4.38
C ALA A 64 0.51 12.36 -4.82
N TRP A 65 0.94 11.44 -5.69
CA TRP A 65 0.11 10.32 -6.12
C TRP A 65 -0.31 9.43 -4.94
N LEU A 66 0.64 9.03 -4.09
CA LEU A 66 0.36 8.24 -2.89
C LEU A 66 -0.54 8.99 -1.90
N ALA A 67 -0.36 10.30 -1.74
CA ALA A 67 -1.20 11.12 -0.87
C ALA A 67 -2.65 11.20 -1.37
N ILE A 68 -2.85 11.39 -2.69
CA ILE A 68 -4.19 11.39 -3.30
C ILE A 68 -4.85 10.03 -3.10
N PHE A 69 -4.14 8.94 -3.40
CA PHE A 69 -4.64 7.58 -3.20
C PHE A 69 -5.05 7.35 -1.73
N SER A 70 -4.17 7.66 -0.78
CA SER A 70 -4.45 7.51 0.66
C SER A 70 -5.62 8.38 1.12
N THR A 71 -5.78 9.58 0.56
CA THR A 71 -6.87 10.50 0.92
C THR A 71 -8.22 9.95 0.48
N ILE A 72 -8.32 9.42 -0.74
CA ILE A 72 -9.55 8.78 -1.24
C ILE A 72 -9.92 7.59 -0.35
N GLY A 73 -8.95 6.76 0.01
CA GLY A 73 -9.17 5.62 0.92
C GLY A 73 -9.66 6.01 2.30
N SER A 74 -9.08 7.08 2.84
CA SER A 74 -9.50 7.64 4.13
C SER A 74 -10.95 8.10 4.09
N PHE A 75 -11.38 8.83 3.05
CA PHE A 75 -12.78 9.26 2.93
C PHE A 75 -13.77 8.10 2.86
N ILE A 76 -13.45 7.05 2.09
CA ILE A 76 -14.30 5.84 2.00
C ILE A 76 -14.38 5.16 3.37
N THR A 77 -13.25 5.00 4.04
CA THR A 77 -13.15 4.36 5.36
C THR A 77 -13.87 5.15 6.45
N VAL A 78 -13.73 6.48 6.46
CA VAL A 78 -14.38 7.38 7.43
C VAL A 78 -15.89 7.38 7.27
N SER A 79 -16.40 7.28 6.04
CA SER A 79 -17.84 7.20 5.80
C SER A 79 -18.46 5.98 6.48
N LEU A 80 -17.80 4.82 6.41
CA LEU A 80 -18.19 3.59 7.10
C LEU A 80 -18.01 3.67 8.61
N TRP A 81 -16.89 4.22 9.08
CA TRP A 81 -16.67 4.43 10.51
C TRP A 81 -17.77 5.31 11.12
N SER A 82 -18.22 6.36 10.42
CA SER A 82 -19.32 7.22 10.88
C SER A 82 -20.66 6.46 10.98
N GLN A 83 -20.91 5.49 10.08
CA GLN A 83 -22.09 4.63 10.14
C GLN A 83 -22.01 3.66 11.32
N GLN A 84 -20.85 3.04 11.53
CA GLN A 84 -20.58 2.18 12.68
C GLN A 84 -20.68 2.92 14.01
N CYS A 85 -20.16 4.15 14.12
CA CYS A 85 -20.26 4.96 15.33
C CYS A 85 -21.71 5.35 15.66
N ARG A 86 -22.55 5.61 14.64
CA ARG A 86 -23.98 5.84 14.84
C ARG A 86 -24.71 4.57 15.32
N ALA A 87 -24.33 3.40 14.82
CA ALA A 87 -24.83 2.11 15.32
C ALA A 87 -24.31 1.76 16.73
N ALA A 88 -23.11 2.22 17.08
CA ALA A 88 -22.43 1.98 18.37
C ALA A 88 -23.14 2.57 19.59
N LEU A 89 -23.85 3.68 19.40
CA LEU A 89 -24.70 4.30 20.43
C LEU A 89 -25.83 3.36 20.91
N THR A 90 -26.08 2.27 20.19
CA THR A 90 -27.07 1.23 20.50
C THR A 90 -26.38 -0.13 20.62
N SER A 91 -25.62 -0.35 21.71
CA SER A 91 -25.17 -1.65 22.29
C SER A 91 -24.58 -2.76 21.37
N ALA A 92 -24.48 -2.57 20.05
CA ALA A 92 -24.22 -3.63 19.07
C ALA A 92 -22.83 -3.54 18.40
N SER A 93 -22.01 -2.55 18.77
CA SER A 93 -20.72 -2.29 18.10
C SER A 93 -19.63 -3.31 18.35
N TYR A 94 -19.72 -4.12 19.41
CA TYR A 94 -18.72 -5.14 19.71
C TYR A 94 -19.06 -6.51 19.09
N THR A 95 -20.28 -6.69 18.59
CA THR A 95 -20.81 -7.99 18.14
C THR A 95 -21.06 -8.06 16.63
N HIS A 96 -21.05 -6.93 15.92
CA HIS A 96 -21.18 -6.90 14.47
C HIS A 96 -19.84 -6.61 13.79
N ILE A 97 -19.31 -7.63 13.09
CA ILE A 97 -18.39 -7.39 11.98
C ILE A 97 -19.19 -6.57 10.95
N GLY A 98 -18.85 -5.29 10.82
CA GLY A 98 -19.42 -4.44 9.79
C GLY A 98 -19.05 -4.95 8.40
N ASP A 99 -19.80 -4.51 7.40
CA ASP A 99 -19.56 -4.72 5.96
C ASP A 99 -18.30 -4.00 5.44
N TYR A 100 -17.24 -3.96 6.25
CA TYR A 100 -15.97 -3.30 5.92
C TYR A 100 -15.22 -3.98 4.79
N PHE A 101 -15.40 -5.30 4.67
CA PHE A 101 -14.73 -6.16 3.69
C PHE A 101 -15.59 -6.45 2.46
N SER A 102 -16.80 -5.93 2.39
CA SER A 102 -17.72 -6.09 1.27
C SER A 102 -17.84 -4.79 0.45
N GLY A 103 -18.13 -4.94 -0.85
CA GLY A 103 -18.33 -3.81 -1.77
C GLY A 103 -17.09 -2.93 -1.99
N ILE A 104 -17.32 -1.62 -2.13
CA ILE A 104 -16.31 -0.62 -2.52
C ILE A 104 -15.21 -0.47 -1.46
N SER A 105 -15.55 -0.63 -0.18
CA SER A 105 -14.58 -0.54 0.93
C SER A 105 -13.61 -1.71 0.96
N GLY A 106 -14.11 -2.93 0.77
CA GLY A 106 -13.26 -4.12 0.67
C GLY A 106 -12.29 -4.00 -0.51
N TRP A 107 -12.80 -3.53 -1.66
CA TRP A 107 -11.98 -3.29 -2.85
C TRP A 107 -10.87 -2.26 -2.61
N PHE A 108 -11.21 -1.12 -1.98
CA PHE A 108 -10.22 -0.10 -1.67
C PHE A 108 -9.19 -0.59 -0.63
N THR A 109 -9.65 -1.34 0.38
CA THR A 109 -8.77 -1.94 1.41
C THR A 109 -7.78 -2.91 0.77
N PHE A 110 -8.23 -3.75 -0.16
CA PHE A 110 -7.34 -4.65 -0.91
C PHE A 110 -6.28 -3.86 -1.70
N LEU A 111 -6.68 -2.81 -2.42
CA LEU A 111 -5.73 -1.95 -3.15
C LEU A 111 -4.75 -1.25 -2.22
N PHE A 112 -5.19 -0.81 -1.04
CA PHE A 112 -4.35 -0.19 -0.03
C PHE A 112 -3.30 -1.17 0.53
N VAL A 113 -3.67 -2.44 0.74
CA VAL A 113 -2.69 -3.47 1.15
C VAL A 113 -1.66 -3.68 0.04
N MET A 114 -2.09 -3.73 -1.22
CA MET A 114 -1.18 -3.89 -2.36
C MET A 114 -0.27 -2.67 -2.57
N SER A 115 -0.72 -1.45 -2.24
CA SER A 115 0.09 -0.25 -2.39
C SER A 115 1.31 -0.21 -1.47
N LYS A 116 1.34 -0.99 -0.38
CA LYS A 116 2.53 -1.09 0.50
C LYS A 116 3.77 -1.61 -0.20
N VAL A 117 3.61 -2.45 -1.22
CA VAL A 117 4.73 -2.91 -2.05
C VAL A 117 5.27 -1.77 -2.91
N LEU A 118 4.38 -0.89 -3.38
CA LEU A 118 4.78 0.28 -4.15
C LEU A 118 5.47 1.32 -3.27
N GLU A 119 5.07 1.45 -2.00
CA GLU A 119 5.73 2.36 -1.04
C GLU A 119 7.24 2.11 -0.98
N LEU A 120 7.72 0.86 -1.08
CA LEU A 120 9.16 0.53 -1.12
C LEU A 120 9.95 1.29 -2.21
N GLY A 121 9.29 1.71 -3.30
CA GLY A 121 9.92 2.50 -4.35
C GLY A 121 10.40 3.89 -3.91
N ASP A 122 9.80 4.45 -2.84
CA ASP A 122 10.17 5.76 -2.30
C ASP A 122 11.65 5.82 -1.88
N THR A 123 12.13 4.74 -1.28
CA THR A 123 13.45 4.66 -0.69
C THR A 123 14.51 4.59 -1.77
N ILE A 124 14.21 3.95 -2.90
CA ILE A 124 15.09 3.92 -4.07
C ILE A 124 15.32 5.35 -4.57
N LEU A 125 14.26 6.16 -4.70
CA LEU A 125 14.36 7.55 -5.10
C LEU A 125 15.16 8.40 -4.09
N ILE A 126 15.07 8.09 -2.79
CA ILE A 126 15.84 8.75 -1.74
C ILE A 126 17.34 8.40 -1.83
N VAL A 127 17.67 7.11 -2.03
CA VAL A 127 19.06 6.64 -2.19
C VAL A 127 19.71 7.26 -3.43
N LEU A 128 18.96 7.39 -4.53
CA LEU A 128 19.42 8.04 -5.76
C LEU A 128 19.78 9.54 -5.58
N ARG A 129 19.26 10.16 -4.52
CA ARG A 129 19.57 11.56 -4.16
C ARG A 129 20.67 11.69 -3.11
N LYS A 130 21.27 10.57 -2.67
CA LYS A 130 22.23 10.51 -1.55
C LYS A 130 21.71 11.14 -0.25
N LYS A 131 20.40 11.09 -0.02
CA LYS A 131 19.83 11.57 1.25
C LYS A 131 20.01 10.49 2.32
N PRO A 132 20.25 10.87 3.59
CA PRO A 132 20.43 9.90 4.67
C PRO A 132 19.14 9.10 4.82
N LEU A 133 19.25 7.77 4.76
CA LEU A 133 18.17 6.87 5.12
C LEU A 133 18.07 6.85 6.65
N LEU A 134 16.94 7.27 7.19
CA LEU A 134 16.63 7.10 8.60
C LEU A 134 16.26 5.64 8.85
N PHE A 135 16.72 5.05 9.95
CA PHE A 135 16.47 3.65 10.30
C PHE A 135 14.98 3.31 10.38
N LEU A 136 14.11 4.29 10.69
CA LEU A 136 12.65 4.13 10.74
C LEU A 136 12.01 3.84 9.37
N HIS A 137 12.72 4.09 8.26
CA HIS A 137 12.19 3.94 6.91
C HIS A 137 12.37 2.53 6.34
N TRP A 138 12.86 1.58 7.15
CA TRP A 138 13.08 0.17 6.81
C TRP A 138 12.07 -0.75 7.48
#